data_AF-A0A657PKY2-F1
#
_entry.id   AF-A0A657PKY2-F1
#
_cell.length_a   1.000
_cell.length_b   1.000
_cell.length_c   1.000
_cell.angle_alpha   90.00
_cell.angle_beta   90.00
_cell.angle_gamma   90.00
#
_symmetry.space_group_name_H-M   'P 1'
#
loop_
_entity.id
_entity.type
_entity.pdbx_description
1 polymer ?
#
loop_
_entity_poly.entity_id
_entity_poly.type
_entity_poly.pdbx_seq_one_letter_code
_entity_poly.pdbx_strand_id
1 'polypeptide(L)'
;MTQLSTQEDAPSTSGWQFWIDRGGTFTDLVAHRPDGSLVTHKLLSENPRQYPDAAIQGIRDLLGVAAGEELPAEVIEAVKMGTTVATNALLERQGEPTLLAVTRGFGDALRIGYQTRPDLFTLDIELPEMLYSEVLEIDERIGARGELVTPLDPARAREGLQDAYDRGLRTLAILFMHGYRYPDHELQVAALAREIGYTQISVSSRVSPLMKLVSRGDTTVVDAYLSPILRRYIDRVEGELQGMKESGGRLMFMQSNGGLTDAHTFQGKDAILSGPAGGVVGMVRTAEAAGFERLIGFDMGGTSTDVSHYAGEYERAFETEVAGVRLRAPMMQIHTVAAGGGSILQFDGSRYRVGP
;
A
#
# COMPACT_ATOMS: atom_id res chain seq x y z
N MET A 1 2.43 51.43 20.09
CA MET A 1 3.10 50.50 19.14
C MET A 1 3.68 49.38 19.98
N THR A 2 2.88 48.35 20.20
CA THR A 2 3.24 47.22 21.07
C THR A 2 3.07 45.98 20.21
N GLN A 3 4.18 45.33 19.89
CA GLN A 3 4.22 44.07 19.17
C GLN A 3 3.53 43.00 20.00
N LEU A 4 2.47 42.40 19.46
CA LEU A 4 1.90 41.15 19.94
C LEU A 4 2.66 40.03 19.24
N SER A 5 3.55 39.36 19.97
CA SER A 5 4.06 38.05 19.61
C SER A 5 2.96 37.03 19.87
N THR A 6 2.31 36.56 18.81
CA THR A 6 1.50 35.34 18.88
C THR A 6 2.45 34.16 18.67
N GLN A 7 3.10 33.73 19.75
CA GLN A 7 3.53 32.35 19.87
C GLN A 7 2.25 31.54 20.08
N GLU A 8 1.80 30.85 19.03
CA GLU A 8 0.82 29.78 19.19
C GLU A 8 1.52 28.64 19.92
N ASP A 9 1.32 28.57 21.24
CA ASP A 9 1.70 27.41 22.04
C ASP A 9 0.92 26.20 21.52
N ALA A 10 1.59 25.37 20.73
CA ALA A 10 1.12 24.01 20.47
C ALA A 10 0.95 23.31 21.83
N PRO A 11 -0.15 22.58 22.05
CA PRO A 11 -0.39 21.91 23.33
C PRO A 11 0.81 21.02 23.66
N SER A 12 1.38 21.18 24.86
CA SER A 12 2.51 20.37 25.32
C SER A 12 2.12 18.90 25.25
N THR A 13 2.65 18.18 24.29
CA THR A 13 2.46 16.74 24.14
C THR A 13 3.20 16.08 25.30
N SER A 14 2.49 15.38 26.19
CA SER A 14 3.12 14.76 27.36
C SER A 14 4.02 13.57 27.00
N GLY A 15 3.97 13.08 25.75
CA GLY A 15 4.78 11.97 25.25
C GLY A 15 5.48 12.29 23.93
N TRP A 16 6.35 11.37 23.51
CA TRP A 16 7.06 11.46 22.23
C TRP A 16 6.13 11.21 21.06
N GLN A 17 6.33 11.93 19.95
CA GLN A 17 5.72 11.60 18.68
C GLN A 17 6.77 11.34 17.63
N PHE A 18 6.61 10.28 16.85
CA PHE A 18 7.50 9.92 15.75
C PHE A 18 6.74 9.95 14.42
N TRP A 19 7.29 10.64 13.43
CA TRP A 19 6.82 10.66 12.06
C TRP A 19 7.91 10.08 11.18
N ILE A 20 7.61 8.95 10.55
CA ILE A 20 8.61 8.11 9.91
C ILE A 20 8.24 7.91 8.45
N ASP A 21 9.20 8.10 7.56
CA ASP A 21 9.08 7.69 6.16
C ASP A 21 10.10 6.60 5.88
N ARG A 22 9.63 5.37 5.69
CA ARG A 22 10.48 4.24 5.30
C ARG A 22 10.55 4.16 3.77
N GLY A 23 11.54 4.85 3.23
CA GLY A 23 11.91 4.77 1.82
C GLY A 23 12.66 3.48 1.47
N GLY A 24 13.03 3.33 0.19
CA GLY A 24 13.78 2.17 -0.28
C GLY A 24 15.26 2.18 0.15
N THR A 25 15.89 3.36 0.21
CA THR A 25 17.32 3.49 0.57
C THR A 25 17.52 3.92 2.02
N PHE A 26 16.77 4.93 2.45
CA PHE A 26 16.86 5.48 3.80
C PHE A 26 15.48 5.52 4.46
N THR A 27 15.50 5.38 5.78
CA THR A 27 14.37 5.68 6.65
C THR A 27 14.65 7.02 7.30
N ASP A 28 13.74 7.95 7.10
CA ASP A 28 13.78 9.29 7.67
C ASP A 28 12.81 9.36 8.85
N LEU A 29 13.30 9.86 9.99
CA LEU A 29 12.51 10.06 11.19
C LEU A 29 12.52 11.53 11.56
N VAL A 30 11.34 12.05 11.89
CA VAL A 30 11.16 13.32 12.61
C VAL A 30 10.48 12.98 13.93
N ALA A 31 11.12 13.32 15.04
CA ALA A 31 10.54 13.14 16.36
C ALA A 31 10.25 14.48 17.02
N HIS A 32 9.06 14.58 17.59
CA HIS A 32 8.66 15.65 18.49
C HIS A 32 8.84 15.17 19.92
N ARG A 33 9.72 15.85 20.65
CA ARG A 33 10.02 15.56 22.04
C ARG A 33 8.91 16.07 22.95
N PRO A 34 8.78 15.53 24.18
CA PRO A 34 7.88 16.07 25.19
C PRO A 34 8.15 17.54 25.56
N ASP A 35 9.37 18.03 25.34
CA ASP A 35 9.75 19.43 25.57
C ASP A 35 9.38 20.38 24.41
N GLY A 36 8.73 19.86 23.36
CA GLY A 36 8.33 20.62 22.17
C GLY A 36 9.40 20.73 21.09
N SER A 37 10.62 20.23 21.31
CA SER A 37 11.68 20.27 20.32
C SER A 37 11.52 19.20 19.23
N LEU A 38 11.92 19.55 18.00
CA LEU A 38 12.01 18.59 16.90
C LEU A 38 13.44 18.07 16.75
N VAL A 39 13.57 16.79 16.43
CA VAL A 39 14.83 16.16 16.03
C VAL A 39 14.61 15.30 14.81
N THR A 40 15.60 15.28 13.93
CA THR A 40 15.60 14.39 12.78
C THR A 40 16.66 13.31 12.96
N HIS A 41 16.38 12.14 12.40
CA HIS A 41 17.33 11.03 12.36
C HIS A 41 17.19 10.29 11.03
N LYS A 42 18.29 9.75 10.52
CA LYS A 42 18.32 9.09 9.21
C LYS A 42 19.13 7.82 9.29
N LEU A 43 18.53 6.72 8.87
CA LEU A 43 19.11 5.38 8.90
C LEU A 43 19.02 4.75 7.51
N LEU A 44 19.88 3.78 7.22
CA LEU A 44 19.70 2.93 6.04
C LEU A 44 18.43 2.11 6.23
N SER A 45 17.57 2.02 5.21
CA SER A 45 16.32 1.26 5.31
C SER A 45 16.55 -0.22 5.57
N GLU A 46 17.64 -0.75 5.01
CA GLU A 46 18.05 -2.15 5.10
C GLU A 46 19.51 -2.25 5.58
N ASN A 47 19.71 -2.68 6.82
CA ASN A 47 21.03 -2.97 7.39
C ASN A 47 20.98 -4.12 8.41
N PRO A 48 20.70 -5.36 7.96
CA PRO A 48 20.43 -6.50 8.84
C PRO A 48 21.61 -6.89 9.73
N ARG A 49 22.83 -6.40 9.45
CA ARG A 49 24.02 -6.60 10.29
C ARG A 49 24.02 -5.74 11.55
N GLN A 50 23.23 -4.66 11.59
CA GLN A 50 23.19 -3.73 12.71
C GLN A 50 21.83 -3.72 13.41
N TYR A 51 20.74 -3.78 12.65
CA TYR A 51 19.39 -3.76 13.20
C TYR A 51 18.39 -4.50 12.31
N PRO A 52 17.33 -5.07 12.90
CA PRO A 52 16.30 -5.79 12.14
C PRO A 52 15.31 -4.86 11.43
N ASP A 53 15.12 -3.64 11.92
CA ASP A 53 14.21 -2.65 11.35
C ASP A 53 14.69 -1.22 11.65
N ALA A 54 14.74 -0.37 10.63
CA ALA A 54 15.27 0.99 10.73
C ALA A 54 14.33 1.96 11.46
N ALA A 55 13.01 1.77 11.37
CA ALA A 55 12.05 2.64 12.05
C ALA A 55 12.13 2.42 13.57
N ILE A 56 12.14 1.16 13.99
CA ILE A 56 12.31 0.76 15.39
C ILE A 56 13.68 1.19 15.93
N GLN A 57 14.75 0.96 15.15
CA GLN A 57 16.08 1.41 15.57
C GLN A 57 16.15 2.93 15.75
N GLY A 58 15.52 3.70 14.86
CA GLY A 58 15.52 5.15 14.97
C GLY A 58 14.76 5.65 16.21
N ILE A 59 13.66 4.98 16.58
CA ILE A 59 12.97 5.25 17.86
C ILE A 59 13.89 4.94 19.04
N ARG A 60 14.58 3.79 19.04
CA ARG A 60 15.53 3.40 20.10
C ARG A 60 16.65 4.42 20.26
N ASP A 61 17.28 4.84 19.16
CA ASP A 61 18.38 5.81 19.16
C ASP A 61 17.93 7.15 19.76
N LEU A 62 16.74 7.63 19.40
CA LEU A 62 16.20 8.90 19.86
C LEU A 62 15.72 8.88 21.31
N LEU A 63 15.26 7.73 21.80
CA LEU A 63 14.94 7.50 23.21
C LEU A 63 16.18 7.16 24.07
N GLY A 64 17.33 6.89 23.46
CA GLY A 64 18.56 6.51 24.15
C GLY A 64 18.53 5.08 24.73
N VAL A 65 17.74 4.18 24.12
CA VAL A 65 17.57 2.79 24.58
C VAL A 65 18.66 1.92 23.97
N ALA A 66 19.31 1.08 24.78
CA ALA A 66 20.38 0.22 24.28
C ALA A 66 19.83 -0.95 23.44
N ALA A 67 20.68 -1.52 22.58
CA ALA A 67 20.31 -2.69 21.78
C ALA A 67 19.93 -3.88 22.68
N GLY A 68 18.78 -4.49 22.44
CA GLY A 68 18.26 -5.63 23.19
C GLY A 68 17.50 -5.28 24.47
N GLU A 69 17.44 -4.01 24.86
CA GLU A 69 16.54 -3.56 25.93
C GLU A 69 15.10 -3.43 25.41
N GLU A 70 14.12 -3.49 26.29
CA GLU A 70 12.72 -3.25 25.93
C GLU A 70 12.51 -1.76 25.62
N LEU A 71 11.72 -1.46 24.57
CA LEU A 71 11.35 -0.09 24.26
C LEU A 71 10.33 0.40 25.29
N PRO A 72 10.52 1.56 25.93
CA PRO A 72 9.54 2.15 26.85
C PRO A 72 8.40 2.78 26.04
N ALA A 73 7.60 1.95 25.37
CA ALA A 73 6.62 2.38 24.40
C ALA A 73 5.48 3.20 25.05
N GLU A 74 5.30 3.10 26.37
CA GLU A 74 4.35 3.88 27.15
C GLU A 74 4.61 5.39 27.12
N VAL A 75 5.86 5.82 26.85
CA VAL A 75 6.22 7.25 26.72
C VAL A 75 5.93 7.80 25.32
N ILE A 76 5.49 6.96 24.39
CA ILE A 76 5.24 7.30 22.99
C ILE A 76 3.74 7.55 22.80
N GLU A 77 3.39 8.79 22.48
CA GLU A 77 2.00 9.19 22.23
C GLU A 77 1.55 8.80 20.81
N ALA A 78 2.42 8.95 19.82
CA ALA A 78 2.05 8.68 18.44
C ALA A 78 3.25 8.23 17.59
N VAL A 79 3.01 7.24 16.74
CA VAL A 79 3.91 6.86 15.65
C VAL A 79 3.09 6.92 14.37
N LYS A 80 3.51 7.76 13.43
CA LYS A 80 2.86 7.93 12.12
C LYS A 80 3.86 7.53 11.04
N MET A 81 3.51 6.58 10.17
CA MET A 81 4.49 5.99 9.26
C MET A 81 4.00 5.96 7.81
N GLY A 82 4.81 6.49 6.90
CA GLY A 82 4.77 6.16 5.47
C GLY A 82 5.70 4.99 5.18
N THR A 83 5.35 4.14 4.23
CA THR A 83 6.20 3.01 3.85
C THR A 83 6.12 2.70 2.37
N THR A 84 7.28 2.42 1.78
CA THR A 84 7.41 1.99 0.38
C THR A 84 7.37 0.47 0.21
N VAL A 85 7.20 -0.29 1.30
CA VAL A 85 7.22 -1.77 1.29
C VAL A 85 6.24 -2.36 0.28
N ALA A 86 4.98 -1.88 0.24
CA ALA A 86 3.99 -2.38 -0.73
C ALA A 86 4.36 -2.04 -2.18
N THR A 87 4.78 -0.81 -2.43
CA THR A 87 5.16 -0.36 -3.78
C THR A 87 6.37 -1.13 -4.30
N ASN A 88 7.40 -1.32 -3.48
CA ASN A 88 8.59 -2.08 -3.87
C ASN A 88 8.26 -3.55 -4.10
N ALA A 89 7.47 -4.17 -3.21
CA ALA A 89 7.04 -5.56 -3.41
C ALA A 89 6.22 -5.76 -4.70
N LEU A 90 5.41 -4.76 -5.08
CA LEU A 90 4.68 -4.78 -6.36
C LEU A 90 5.62 -4.64 -7.56
N LEU A 91 6.57 -3.69 -7.51
CA LEU A 91 7.54 -3.44 -8.59
C LEU A 91 8.48 -4.63 -8.79
N GLU A 92 8.95 -5.24 -7.71
CA GLU A 92 9.88 -6.37 -7.72
C GLU A 92 9.19 -7.73 -7.86
N ARG A 93 7.84 -7.76 -7.92
CA ARG A 93 7.04 -8.99 -8.00
C ARG A 93 7.32 -9.97 -6.84
N GLN A 94 7.46 -9.44 -5.64
CA GLN A 94 7.77 -10.18 -4.40
C GLN A 94 6.58 -10.29 -3.43
N GLY A 95 5.35 -10.30 -3.93
CA GLY A 95 4.16 -10.59 -3.13
C GLY A 95 3.85 -12.08 -2.96
N GLU A 96 2.77 -12.36 -2.23
CA GLU A 96 2.39 -13.73 -1.91
C GLU A 96 1.72 -14.43 -3.11
N PRO A 97 2.08 -15.70 -3.39
CA PRO A 97 1.36 -16.52 -4.36
C PRO A 97 -0.15 -16.53 -4.07
N THR A 98 -0.94 -16.08 -5.05
CA THR A 98 -2.35 -15.77 -4.87
C THR A 98 -3.22 -16.62 -5.79
N LEU A 99 -4.24 -17.27 -5.22
CA LEU A 99 -5.32 -17.91 -5.99
C LEU A 99 -6.36 -16.85 -6.39
N LEU A 100 -6.80 -16.86 -7.64
CA LEU A 100 -7.98 -16.12 -8.10
C LEU A 100 -9.18 -17.06 -8.17
N ALA A 101 -10.14 -16.95 -7.24
CA ALA A 101 -11.45 -17.58 -7.37
C ALA A 101 -12.40 -16.66 -8.14
N VAL A 102 -12.91 -17.12 -9.27
CA VAL A 102 -13.70 -16.30 -10.20
C VAL A 102 -14.89 -17.09 -10.74
N THR A 103 -15.95 -16.39 -11.14
CA THR A 103 -17.10 -16.99 -11.82
C THR A 103 -16.65 -17.83 -13.01
N ARG A 104 -17.17 -19.05 -13.18
CA ARG A 104 -16.86 -19.89 -14.34
C ARG A 104 -17.12 -19.19 -15.68
N GLY A 105 -16.18 -19.38 -16.62
CA GLY A 105 -16.16 -18.73 -17.92
C GLY A 105 -15.48 -17.36 -17.91
N PHE A 106 -14.95 -16.91 -16.77
CA PHE A 106 -14.24 -15.65 -16.61
C PHE A 106 -12.79 -15.82 -16.13
N GLY A 107 -12.24 -17.04 -16.18
CA GLY A 107 -10.88 -17.35 -15.73
C GLY A 107 -9.79 -16.47 -16.35
N ASP A 108 -9.94 -16.12 -17.63
CA ASP A 108 -8.98 -15.29 -18.36
C ASP A 108 -9.35 -13.80 -18.39
N ALA A 109 -10.41 -13.37 -17.68
CA ALA A 109 -10.94 -12.02 -17.81
C ALA A 109 -9.91 -10.92 -17.45
N LEU A 110 -9.09 -11.15 -16.42
CA LEU A 110 -8.07 -10.18 -16.00
C LEU A 110 -6.86 -10.16 -16.94
N ARG A 111 -6.48 -11.34 -17.46
CA ARG A 111 -5.42 -11.50 -18.48
C ARG A 111 -5.79 -10.82 -19.79
N ILE A 112 -7.03 -10.97 -20.25
CA ILE A 112 -7.57 -10.29 -21.44
C ILE A 112 -7.66 -8.78 -21.19
N GLY A 113 -8.08 -8.39 -19.99
CA GLY A 113 -8.25 -6.99 -19.61
C GLY A 113 -9.24 -6.27 -20.52
N TYR A 114 -8.82 -5.14 -21.09
CA TYR A 114 -9.62 -4.34 -22.02
C TYR A 114 -9.19 -4.49 -23.49
N GLN A 115 -8.24 -5.39 -23.78
CA GLN A 115 -7.64 -5.56 -25.13
C GLN A 115 -7.00 -4.29 -25.69
N THR A 116 -6.67 -3.32 -24.83
CA THR A 116 -5.92 -2.12 -25.21
C THR A 116 -4.51 -2.52 -25.63
N ARG A 117 -4.02 -1.96 -26.75
CA ARG A 117 -2.60 -2.08 -27.16
C ARG A 117 -1.87 -0.81 -26.72
N PRO A 118 -1.00 -0.86 -25.68
CA PRO A 118 -0.23 0.30 -25.26
C PRO A 118 0.61 0.85 -26.43
N ASP A 119 1.29 -0.06 -27.13
CA ASP A 119 2.03 0.24 -28.35
C ASP A 119 1.30 -0.30 -29.57
N LEU A 120 0.53 0.59 -30.21
CA LEU A 120 -0.34 0.27 -31.35
C LEU A 120 0.37 -0.44 -32.52
N PHE A 121 1.67 -0.21 -32.70
CA PHE A 121 2.44 -0.69 -33.84
C PHE A 121 3.45 -1.79 -33.52
N THR A 122 3.61 -2.16 -32.25
CA THR A 122 4.51 -3.25 -31.88
C THR A 122 4.01 -4.55 -32.52
N LEU A 123 4.88 -5.29 -33.19
CA LEU A 123 4.50 -6.56 -33.83
C LEU A 123 4.50 -7.73 -32.84
N ASP A 124 5.34 -7.65 -31.81
CA ASP A 124 5.45 -8.64 -30.75
C ASP A 124 4.75 -8.15 -29.48
N ILE A 125 3.58 -8.71 -29.17
CA ILE A 125 2.78 -8.28 -28.01
C ILE A 125 3.24 -9.03 -26.78
N GLU A 126 3.96 -8.35 -25.89
CA GLU A 126 4.24 -8.84 -24.56
C GLU A 126 3.04 -8.59 -23.65
N LEU A 127 2.43 -9.68 -23.16
CA LEU A 127 1.36 -9.58 -22.17
C LEU A 127 1.95 -9.34 -20.78
N PRO A 128 1.34 -8.48 -19.96
CA PRO A 128 1.76 -8.31 -18.57
C PRO A 128 1.69 -9.64 -17.81
N GLU A 129 2.68 -9.88 -16.95
CA GLU A 129 2.64 -10.98 -16.01
C GLU A 129 1.53 -10.74 -14.97
N MET A 130 0.70 -11.77 -14.74
CA MET A 130 -0.40 -11.70 -13.78
C MET A 130 0.13 -11.85 -12.35
N LEU A 131 -0.46 -11.11 -11.41
CA LEU A 131 -0.10 -11.20 -9.99
C LEU A 131 -0.63 -12.46 -9.29
N TYR A 132 -1.71 -13.06 -9.83
CA TYR A 132 -2.19 -14.34 -9.34
C TYR A 132 -1.42 -15.49 -9.99
N SER A 133 -1.22 -16.56 -9.24
CA SER A 133 -0.47 -17.75 -9.67
C SER A 133 -1.38 -18.79 -10.31
N GLU A 134 -2.61 -18.91 -9.81
CA GLU A 134 -3.59 -19.92 -10.26
C GLU A 134 -4.99 -19.31 -10.31
N VAL A 135 -5.86 -19.94 -11.11
CA VAL A 135 -7.28 -19.56 -11.23
C VAL A 135 -8.15 -20.75 -10.87
N LEU A 136 -9.13 -20.51 -10.01
CA LEU A 136 -10.21 -21.44 -9.68
C LEU A 136 -11.53 -20.88 -10.20
N GLU A 137 -12.10 -21.53 -11.21
CA GLU A 137 -13.42 -21.19 -11.72
C GLU A 137 -14.53 -21.87 -10.89
N ILE A 138 -15.34 -21.06 -10.22
CA ILE A 138 -16.46 -21.49 -9.39
C ILE A 138 -17.75 -21.51 -10.22
N ASP A 139 -18.50 -22.61 -10.12
CA ASP A 139 -19.84 -22.71 -10.71
C ASP A 139 -20.83 -21.89 -9.86
N GLU A 140 -20.92 -20.59 -10.13
CA GLU A 140 -21.94 -19.71 -9.58
C GLU A 140 -22.32 -18.62 -10.58
N ARG A 141 -23.54 -18.09 -10.52
CA ARG A 141 -23.90 -16.91 -11.31
C ARG A 141 -25.10 -16.16 -10.73
N ILE A 142 -24.89 -14.88 -10.46
CA ILE A 142 -25.96 -13.91 -10.26
C ILE A 142 -26.07 -13.05 -11.52
N GLY A 143 -27.29 -12.76 -11.95
CA GLY A 143 -27.56 -11.88 -13.08
C GLY A 143 -27.57 -10.40 -12.68
N ALA A 144 -27.65 -9.50 -13.67
CA ALA A 144 -27.46 -8.07 -13.44
C ALA A 144 -28.56 -7.42 -12.59
N ARG A 145 -29.72 -8.07 -12.46
CA ARG A 145 -30.86 -7.62 -11.64
C ARG A 145 -31.00 -8.42 -10.34
N GLY A 146 -30.04 -9.29 -10.03
CA GLY A 146 -30.02 -10.11 -8.80
C GLY A 146 -30.72 -11.45 -8.94
N GLU A 147 -31.15 -11.81 -10.15
CA GLU A 147 -31.68 -13.13 -10.44
C GLU A 147 -30.60 -14.21 -10.26
N LEU A 148 -30.95 -15.30 -9.57
CA LEU A 148 -30.07 -16.46 -9.44
C LEU A 148 -30.06 -17.23 -10.76
N VAL A 149 -28.94 -17.16 -11.49
CA VAL A 149 -28.75 -17.85 -12.77
C VAL A 149 -28.17 -19.24 -12.54
N THR A 150 -27.17 -19.34 -11.66
CA THR A 150 -26.56 -20.60 -11.26
C THR A 150 -26.31 -20.55 -9.75
N PRO A 151 -26.89 -21.48 -8.96
CA PRO A 151 -26.61 -21.56 -7.54
C PRO A 151 -25.13 -21.88 -7.31
N LEU A 152 -24.54 -21.26 -6.30
CA LEU A 152 -23.22 -21.67 -5.81
C LEU A 152 -23.30 -23.11 -5.30
N ASP A 153 -22.36 -23.96 -5.71
CA ASP A 153 -22.12 -25.28 -5.11
C ASP A 153 -21.00 -25.17 -4.05
N PRO A 154 -21.34 -25.14 -2.75
CA PRO A 154 -20.34 -24.95 -1.69
C PRO A 154 -19.40 -26.15 -1.56
N ALA A 155 -19.85 -27.37 -1.91
CA ALA A 155 -19.05 -28.57 -1.79
C ALA A 155 -17.92 -28.57 -2.83
N ARG A 156 -18.26 -28.26 -4.09
CA ARG A 156 -17.27 -28.13 -5.16
C ARG A 156 -16.36 -26.93 -5.00
N ALA A 157 -16.89 -25.80 -4.52
CA ALA A 157 -16.06 -24.66 -4.18
C ALA A 157 -15.04 -25.01 -3.08
N ARG A 158 -15.46 -25.75 -2.04
CA ARG A 158 -14.58 -26.20 -0.97
C ARG A 158 -13.50 -27.15 -1.49
N GLU A 159 -13.86 -28.11 -2.34
CA GLU A 159 -12.91 -29.05 -2.95
C GLU A 159 -11.80 -28.31 -3.71
N GLY A 160 -12.16 -27.42 -4.64
CA GLY A 160 -11.17 -26.64 -5.40
C GLY A 160 -10.31 -25.71 -4.54
N LEU A 161 -10.91 -25.10 -3.51
CA LEU A 161 -10.17 -24.28 -2.54
C LEU A 161 -9.21 -25.12 -1.69
N GLN A 162 -9.62 -26.33 -1.28
CA GLN A 162 -8.77 -27.24 -0.51
C GLN A 162 -7.61 -27.74 -1.34
N ASP A 163 -7.84 -28.13 -2.60
CA ASP A 163 -6.78 -28.57 -3.50
C ASP A 163 -5.71 -27.49 -3.71
N ALA A 164 -6.13 -26.24 -3.90
CA ALA A 164 -5.21 -25.11 -4.02
C ALA A 164 -4.47 -24.82 -2.70
N TYR A 165 -5.13 -25.01 -1.56
CA TYR A 165 -4.51 -24.90 -0.24
C TYR A 165 -3.45 -25.98 -0.02
N ASP A 166 -3.74 -27.22 -0.42
CA ASP A 166 -2.84 -28.36 -0.27
C ASP A 166 -1.59 -28.21 -1.15
N ARG A 167 -1.68 -27.47 -2.28
CA ARG A 167 -0.53 -27.04 -3.09
C ARG A 167 0.31 -25.92 -2.47
N GLY A 168 -0.14 -25.33 -1.37
CA GLY A 168 0.61 -24.32 -0.61
C GLY A 168 0.10 -22.88 -0.76
N LEU A 169 -0.97 -22.63 -1.52
CA LEU A 169 -1.56 -21.29 -1.60
C LEU A 169 -2.23 -20.93 -0.27
N ARG A 170 -1.95 -19.73 0.24
CA ARG A 170 -2.51 -19.20 1.49
C ARG A 170 -3.27 -17.90 1.31
N THR A 171 -3.15 -17.31 0.12
CA THR A 171 -3.74 -16.04 -0.26
C THR A 171 -4.79 -16.26 -1.36
N LEU A 172 -5.94 -15.63 -1.19
CA LEU A 172 -7.10 -15.77 -2.08
C LEU A 172 -7.69 -14.42 -2.45
N ALA A 173 -7.86 -14.17 -3.74
CA ALA A 173 -8.70 -13.11 -4.29
C ALA A 173 -10.00 -13.72 -4.83
N ILE A 174 -11.16 -13.20 -4.40
CA ILE A 174 -12.49 -13.67 -4.83
C ILE A 174 -13.15 -12.59 -5.68
N LEU A 175 -13.48 -12.93 -6.94
CA LEU A 175 -14.04 -12.02 -7.93
C LEU A 175 -15.22 -12.66 -8.66
N PHE A 176 -16.45 -12.39 -8.22
CA PHE A 176 -17.64 -12.87 -8.90
C PHE A 176 -18.32 -11.80 -9.74
N MET A 177 -18.90 -12.22 -10.85
CA MET A 177 -19.71 -11.37 -11.71
C MET A 177 -20.90 -10.81 -10.92
N HIS A 178 -21.09 -9.50 -11.00
CA HIS A 178 -22.07 -8.75 -10.22
C HIS A 178 -21.89 -8.80 -8.67
N GLY A 179 -20.77 -9.33 -8.17
CA GLY A 179 -20.45 -9.38 -6.73
C GLY A 179 -20.46 -8.00 -6.04
N TYR A 180 -20.11 -6.93 -6.77
CA TYR A 180 -20.19 -5.54 -6.29
C TYR A 180 -21.59 -5.12 -5.79
N ARG A 181 -22.65 -5.80 -6.22
CA ARG A 181 -24.04 -5.53 -5.83
C ARG A 181 -24.69 -6.70 -5.09
N TYR A 182 -24.33 -7.93 -5.44
CA TYR A 182 -24.88 -9.16 -4.87
C TYR A 182 -23.74 -10.01 -4.29
N PRO A 183 -23.25 -9.69 -3.08
CA PRO A 183 -22.00 -10.23 -2.55
C PRO A 183 -22.12 -11.64 -1.95
N ASP A 184 -23.34 -12.16 -1.78
CA ASP A 184 -23.61 -13.34 -0.96
C ASP A 184 -22.80 -14.58 -1.34
N HIS A 185 -22.60 -14.84 -2.64
CA HIS A 185 -21.77 -15.96 -3.09
C HIS A 185 -20.29 -15.73 -2.76
N GLU A 186 -19.76 -14.51 -2.96
CA GLU A 186 -18.37 -14.20 -2.60
C GLU A 186 -18.14 -14.36 -1.10
N LEU A 187 -19.11 -13.94 -0.28
CA LEU A 187 -19.04 -14.04 1.18
C LEU A 187 -19.07 -15.50 1.67
N GLN A 188 -19.87 -16.36 1.02
CA GLN A 188 -19.90 -17.79 1.31
C GLN A 188 -18.57 -18.46 0.97
N VAL A 189 -18.01 -18.18 -0.21
CA VAL A 189 -16.69 -18.70 -0.61
C VAL A 189 -15.58 -18.20 0.31
N ALA A 190 -15.66 -16.94 0.75
CA ALA A 190 -14.75 -16.40 1.76
C ALA A 190 -14.86 -17.12 3.11
N ALA A 191 -16.07 -17.51 3.53
CA ALA A 191 -16.25 -18.28 4.76
C ALA A 191 -15.63 -19.68 4.64
N LEU A 192 -15.85 -20.38 3.53
CA LEU A 192 -15.24 -21.68 3.26
C LEU A 192 -13.70 -21.59 3.26
N ALA A 193 -13.13 -20.58 2.61
CA ALA A 193 -11.68 -20.37 2.59
C ALA A 193 -11.11 -20.13 4.00
N ARG A 194 -11.83 -19.40 4.88
CA ARG A 194 -11.43 -19.24 6.29
C ARG A 194 -11.43 -20.56 7.05
N GLU A 195 -12.45 -21.40 6.83
CA GLU A 195 -12.54 -22.72 7.47
C GLU A 195 -11.42 -23.66 7.02
N ILE A 196 -10.99 -23.58 5.76
CA ILE A 196 -9.85 -24.35 5.22
C ILE A 196 -8.52 -23.87 5.83
N GLY A 197 -8.40 -22.57 6.11
CA GLY A 197 -7.22 -21.99 6.75
C GLY A 197 -6.43 -21.01 5.88
N TYR A 198 -7.02 -20.46 4.81
CA TYR A 198 -6.41 -19.35 4.08
C TYR A 198 -6.17 -18.17 5.03
N THR A 199 -4.96 -17.63 5.01
CA THR A 199 -4.53 -16.58 5.95
C THR A 199 -4.84 -15.18 5.44
N GLN A 200 -4.99 -15.01 4.12
CA GLN A 200 -5.42 -13.75 3.51
C GLN A 200 -6.51 -14.00 2.47
N ILE A 201 -7.65 -13.31 2.63
CA ILE A 201 -8.80 -13.44 1.74
C ILE A 201 -9.32 -12.04 1.39
N SER A 202 -9.10 -11.64 0.14
CA SER A 202 -9.59 -10.38 -0.42
C SER A 202 -10.85 -10.63 -1.22
N VAL A 203 -11.96 -10.05 -0.77
CA VAL A 203 -13.28 -10.22 -1.39
C VAL A 203 -13.60 -8.99 -2.24
N SER A 204 -13.87 -9.17 -3.53
CA SER A 204 -13.96 -8.03 -4.45
C SER A 204 -15.05 -7.02 -4.09
N SER A 205 -16.20 -7.50 -3.59
CA SER A 205 -17.29 -6.68 -3.07
C SER A 205 -16.96 -5.87 -1.82
N ARG A 206 -15.86 -6.18 -1.13
CA ARG A 206 -15.37 -5.39 0.03
C ARG A 206 -14.21 -4.49 -0.36
N VAL A 207 -13.28 -5.02 -1.16
CA VAL A 207 -12.05 -4.32 -1.55
C VAL A 207 -12.33 -3.20 -2.55
N SER A 208 -13.14 -3.46 -3.57
CA SER A 208 -13.50 -2.48 -4.60
C SER A 208 -14.94 -2.72 -5.05
N PRO A 209 -15.96 -2.22 -4.32
CA PRO A 209 -17.39 -2.45 -4.59
C PRO A 209 -17.91 -1.69 -5.83
N LEU A 210 -17.21 -1.79 -6.95
CA LEU A 210 -17.47 -1.06 -8.18
C LEU A 210 -17.75 -2.02 -9.34
N MET A 211 -18.61 -1.60 -10.27
CA MET A 211 -19.22 -2.50 -11.27
C MET A 211 -18.23 -3.21 -12.20
N LYS A 212 -17.15 -2.53 -12.60
CA LYS A 212 -16.23 -2.99 -13.65
C LYS A 212 -15.41 -4.20 -13.20
N LEU A 213 -15.64 -5.37 -13.83
CA LEU A 213 -15.02 -6.64 -13.43
C LEU A 213 -13.49 -6.58 -13.45
N VAL A 214 -12.89 -6.08 -14.53
CA VAL A 214 -11.43 -6.07 -14.72
C VAL A 214 -10.75 -5.21 -13.66
N SER A 215 -11.11 -3.93 -13.55
CA SER A 215 -10.45 -3.05 -12.56
C SER A 215 -10.77 -3.42 -11.11
N ARG A 216 -11.98 -3.92 -10.82
CA ARG A 216 -12.32 -4.50 -9.52
C ARG A 216 -11.43 -5.72 -9.22
N GLY A 217 -11.28 -6.61 -10.20
CA GLY A 217 -10.50 -7.82 -10.10
C GLY A 217 -9.02 -7.55 -9.87
N ASP A 218 -8.41 -6.71 -10.69
CA ASP A 218 -7.01 -6.33 -10.55
C ASP A 218 -6.75 -5.70 -9.17
N THR A 219 -7.62 -4.81 -8.70
CA THR A 219 -7.53 -4.22 -7.34
C THR A 219 -7.64 -5.28 -6.24
N THR A 220 -8.53 -6.26 -6.40
CA THR A 220 -8.73 -7.35 -5.44
C THR A 220 -7.52 -8.28 -5.39
N VAL A 221 -6.92 -8.57 -6.55
CA VAL A 221 -5.69 -9.37 -6.65
C VAL A 221 -4.51 -8.63 -6.02
N VAL A 222 -4.33 -7.33 -6.30
CA VAL A 222 -3.26 -6.54 -5.69
C VAL A 222 -3.39 -6.52 -4.16
N ASP A 223 -4.61 -6.31 -3.65
CA ASP A 223 -4.87 -6.33 -2.23
C ASP A 223 -4.50 -7.68 -1.59
N ALA A 224 -4.90 -8.79 -2.22
CA ALA A 224 -4.57 -10.14 -1.76
C ALA A 224 -3.05 -10.35 -1.76
N TYR A 225 -2.39 -9.99 -2.86
CA TYR A 225 -0.97 -10.17 -3.11
C TYR A 225 -0.07 -9.41 -2.13
N LEU A 226 -0.45 -8.19 -1.75
CA LEU A 226 0.39 -7.29 -0.94
C LEU A 226 0.05 -7.27 0.55
N SER A 227 -1.22 -7.50 0.93
CA SER A 227 -1.65 -7.38 2.33
C SER A 227 -0.87 -8.25 3.32
N PRO A 228 -0.47 -9.50 3.01
CA PRO A 228 0.31 -10.33 3.93
C PRO A 228 1.69 -9.74 4.26
N ILE A 229 2.36 -9.14 3.27
CA ILE A 229 3.66 -8.48 3.46
C ILE A 229 3.51 -7.30 4.41
N LEU A 230 2.50 -6.47 4.16
CA LEU A 230 2.20 -5.32 5.00
C LEU A 230 1.84 -5.74 6.41
N ARG A 231 1.01 -6.78 6.57
CA ARG A 231 0.62 -7.29 7.87
C ARG A 231 1.82 -7.78 8.66
N ARG A 232 2.74 -8.53 8.06
CA ARG A 232 4.00 -8.95 8.71
C ARG A 232 4.85 -7.76 9.16
N TYR A 233 4.90 -6.70 8.36
CA TYR A 233 5.63 -5.49 8.73
C TYR A 233 4.95 -4.75 9.89
N ILE A 234 3.64 -4.58 9.83
CA ILE A 234 2.83 -3.99 10.91
C ILE A 234 3.00 -4.79 12.20
N ASP A 235 2.80 -6.11 12.15
CA ASP A 235 2.89 -6.99 13.32
C ASP A 235 4.29 -6.93 13.96
N ARG A 236 5.35 -6.79 13.16
CA ARG A 236 6.72 -6.58 13.65
C ARG A 236 6.84 -5.26 14.41
N VAL A 237 6.36 -4.16 13.84
CA VAL A 237 6.43 -2.83 14.47
C VAL A 237 5.56 -2.79 15.73
N GLU A 238 4.34 -3.33 15.68
CA GLU A 238 3.46 -3.46 16.84
C GLU A 238 4.08 -4.31 17.95
N GLY A 239 4.78 -5.39 17.57
CA GLY A 239 5.48 -6.26 18.52
C GLY A 239 6.62 -5.58 19.28
N GLU A 240 7.30 -4.60 18.67
CA GLU A 240 8.35 -3.81 19.31
C GLU A 240 7.81 -2.61 20.12
N LEU A 241 6.55 -2.22 19.88
CA LEU A 241 5.86 -1.10 20.54
C LEU A 241 4.76 -1.58 21.51
N GLN A 242 4.96 -2.75 22.13
CA GLN A 242 4.06 -3.27 23.17
C GLN A 242 3.98 -2.30 24.34
N GLY A 243 2.77 -2.06 24.89
CA GLY A 243 2.55 -1.08 25.96
C GLY A 243 2.12 0.31 25.46
N MET A 244 2.37 0.64 24.19
CA MET A 244 2.00 1.94 23.61
C MET A 244 0.48 2.13 23.53
N LYS A 245 -0.27 1.10 23.12
CA LYS A 245 -1.74 1.22 23.02
C LYS A 245 -2.38 1.29 24.40
N GLU A 246 -1.81 0.59 25.37
CA GLU A 246 -2.24 0.57 26.77
C GLU A 246 -2.08 1.93 27.45
N SER A 247 -1.06 2.72 27.05
CA SER A 247 -0.90 4.12 27.49
C SER A 247 -1.73 5.13 26.69
N GLY A 248 -2.55 4.67 25.73
CA GLY A 248 -3.38 5.51 24.87
C GLY A 248 -2.67 6.02 23.61
N GLY A 249 -1.44 5.56 23.35
CA GLY A 249 -0.68 5.89 22.16
C GLY A 249 -1.26 5.27 20.88
N ARG A 250 -0.95 5.88 19.74
CA ARG A 250 -1.49 5.47 18.42
C ARG A 250 -0.40 5.16 17.40
N LEU A 251 -0.47 3.98 16.78
CA LEU A 251 0.30 3.61 15.60
C LEU A 251 -0.55 3.79 14.33
N MET A 252 -0.15 4.72 13.47
CA MET A 252 -0.89 5.14 12.29
C MET A 252 -0.05 4.98 11.04
N PHE A 253 -0.67 4.57 9.93
CA PHE A 253 -0.03 4.40 8.64
C PHE A 253 -0.60 5.37 7.61
N MET A 254 0.28 5.96 6.81
CA MET A 254 -0.08 6.80 5.67
C MET A 254 -0.71 5.96 4.57
N GLN A 255 -1.77 6.46 3.98
CA GLN A 255 -2.47 5.85 2.85
C GLN A 255 -2.17 6.62 1.55
N SER A 256 -2.37 5.96 0.41
CA SER A 256 -2.21 6.54 -0.94
C SER A 256 -3.03 7.80 -1.20
N ASN A 257 -4.10 8.02 -0.43
CA ASN A 257 -4.96 9.20 -0.53
C ASN A 257 -4.47 10.40 0.32
N GLY A 258 -3.34 10.27 1.02
CA GLY A 258 -2.78 11.29 1.92
C GLY A 258 -3.35 11.29 3.34
N GLY A 259 -4.24 10.35 3.65
CA GLY A 259 -4.82 10.15 4.98
C GLY A 259 -4.00 9.21 5.86
N LEU A 260 -4.26 9.25 7.17
CA LEU A 260 -3.72 8.29 8.14
C LEU A 260 -4.81 7.30 8.56
N THR A 261 -4.44 6.03 8.66
CA THR A 261 -5.31 4.95 9.14
C THR A 261 -4.65 4.15 10.25
N ASP A 262 -5.44 3.47 11.06
CA ASP A 262 -4.92 2.58 12.09
C ASP A 262 -4.23 1.36 11.45
N ALA A 263 -3.23 0.82 12.13
CA ALA A 263 -2.48 -0.36 11.72
C ALA A 263 -3.36 -1.56 11.30
N HIS A 264 -4.50 -1.78 11.96
CA HIS A 264 -5.38 -2.92 11.66
C HIS A 264 -6.30 -2.69 10.45
N THR A 265 -6.50 -1.44 10.04
CA THR A 265 -7.34 -1.08 8.90
C THR A 265 -6.53 -0.81 7.63
N PHE A 266 -5.21 -0.90 7.70
CA PHE A 266 -4.32 -0.68 6.57
C PHE A 266 -4.29 -1.89 5.62
N GLN A 267 -4.64 -1.66 4.36
CA GLN A 267 -4.79 -2.70 3.33
C GLN A 267 -3.77 -2.55 2.21
N GLY A 268 -3.45 -3.65 1.52
CA GLY A 268 -2.50 -3.71 0.40
C GLY A 268 -2.74 -2.65 -0.66
N LYS A 269 -3.99 -2.51 -1.11
CA LYS A 269 -4.38 -1.53 -2.13
C LYS A 269 -4.20 -0.06 -1.71
N ASP A 270 -4.20 0.24 -0.42
CA ASP A 270 -4.16 1.61 0.11
C ASP A 270 -2.75 2.03 0.52
N ALA A 271 -1.76 1.14 0.38
CA ALA A 271 -0.38 1.36 0.78
C ALA A 271 0.52 1.84 -0.38
N ILE A 272 0.04 1.67 -1.61
CA ILE A 272 0.81 1.94 -2.83
C ILE A 272 1.01 3.45 -2.98
N LEU A 273 2.26 3.91 -3.03
CA LEU A 273 2.61 5.34 -3.08
C LEU A 273 2.20 6.13 -1.82
N SER A 274 2.10 5.47 -0.66
CA SER A 274 1.78 6.16 0.61
C SER A 274 2.87 7.14 1.07
N GLY A 275 4.16 6.84 0.85
CA GLY A 275 5.26 7.75 1.18
C GLY A 275 5.18 9.09 0.42
N PRO A 276 5.19 9.08 -0.93
CA PRO A 276 5.03 10.27 -1.74
C PRO A 276 3.77 11.07 -1.40
N ALA A 277 2.67 10.36 -1.06
CA ALA A 277 1.45 11.01 -0.61
C ALA A 277 1.65 11.89 0.64
N GLY A 278 2.40 11.41 1.63
CA GLY A 278 2.79 12.20 2.80
C GLY A 278 3.62 13.44 2.42
N GLY A 279 4.54 13.29 1.45
CA GLY A 279 5.34 14.40 0.91
C GLY A 279 4.49 15.50 0.27
N VAL A 280 3.46 15.13 -0.52
CA VAL A 280 2.51 16.08 -1.10
C VAL A 280 1.74 16.84 -0.02
N VAL A 281 1.23 16.15 1.00
CA VAL A 281 0.52 16.79 2.11
C VAL A 281 1.45 17.75 2.86
N GLY A 282 2.68 17.33 3.16
CA GLY A 282 3.68 18.18 3.80
C GLY A 282 3.97 19.43 2.98
N MET A 283 4.27 19.27 1.69
CA MET A 283 4.52 20.37 0.76
C MET A 283 3.36 21.37 0.75
N VAL A 284 2.12 20.88 0.58
CA VAL A 284 0.93 21.74 0.53
C VAL A 284 0.77 22.50 1.84
N ARG A 285 0.85 21.84 3.00
CA ARG A 285 0.68 22.50 4.30
C ARG A 285 1.77 23.54 4.57
N THR A 286 3.01 23.24 4.23
CA THR A 286 4.13 24.20 4.37
C THR A 286 3.95 25.40 3.45
N ALA A 287 3.54 25.17 2.21
CA ALA A 287 3.38 26.22 1.23
C ALA A 287 2.14 27.11 1.50
N GLU A 288 1.02 26.53 1.94
CA GLU A 288 -0.16 27.26 2.41
C GLU A 288 0.18 28.20 3.56
N ALA A 289 0.96 27.72 4.54
CA ALA A 289 1.43 28.54 5.65
C ALA A 289 2.34 29.69 5.21
N ALA A 290 3.03 29.54 4.06
CA ALA A 290 3.82 30.58 3.42
C ALA A 290 3.03 31.45 2.42
N GLY A 291 1.72 31.22 2.25
CA GLY A 291 0.84 31.98 1.36
C GLY A 291 0.88 31.57 -0.11
N PHE A 292 1.35 30.36 -0.43
CA PHE A 292 1.37 29.82 -1.79
C PHE A 292 0.24 28.78 -1.98
N GLU A 293 -0.54 28.96 -3.05
CA GLU A 293 -1.70 28.10 -3.35
C GLU A 293 -1.52 27.25 -4.63
N ARG A 294 -0.41 27.44 -5.35
CA ARG A 294 -0.10 26.74 -6.61
C ARG A 294 1.32 26.21 -6.58
N LEU A 295 1.47 24.89 -6.67
CA LEU A 295 2.72 24.19 -6.38
C LEU A 295 2.97 23.10 -7.43
N ILE A 296 4.24 22.90 -7.74
CA ILE A 296 4.74 21.71 -8.41
C ILE A 296 5.66 21.03 -7.43
N GLY A 297 5.28 19.84 -6.98
CA GLY A 297 6.12 18.99 -6.16
C GLY A 297 7.13 18.26 -7.01
N PHE A 298 8.37 18.22 -6.55
CA PHE A 298 9.46 17.47 -7.15
C PHE A 298 10.23 16.81 -6.02
N ASP A 299 10.04 15.51 -5.85
CA ASP A 299 10.72 14.70 -4.85
C ASP A 299 11.59 13.67 -5.55
N MET A 300 12.91 13.83 -5.45
CA MET A 300 13.87 12.94 -6.09
C MET A 300 14.61 12.12 -5.04
N GLY A 301 14.34 10.82 -5.02
CA GLY A 301 15.04 9.84 -4.22
C GLY A 301 16.26 9.24 -4.91
N GLY A 302 16.75 8.14 -4.36
CA GLY A 302 17.83 7.35 -4.97
C GLY A 302 17.37 6.57 -6.21
N THR A 303 16.14 6.10 -6.24
CA THR A 303 15.64 5.17 -7.28
C THR A 303 14.69 5.86 -8.27
N SER A 304 13.84 6.75 -7.78
CA SER A 304 12.75 7.37 -8.53
C SER A 304 12.62 8.86 -8.21
N THR A 305 11.87 9.54 -9.07
CA THR A 305 11.43 10.93 -8.88
C THR A 305 9.91 10.96 -8.94
N ASP A 306 9.29 11.53 -7.92
CA ASP A 306 7.87 11.72 -7.81
C ASP A 306 7.51 13.19 -8.04
N VAL A 307 6.61 13.44 -8.98
CA VAL A 307 6.15 14.77 -9.37
C VAL A 307 4.67 14.90 -9.06
N SER A 308 4.28 16.00 -8.43
CA SER A 308 2.88 16.29 -8.08
C SER A 308 2.51 17.72 -8.45
N HIS A 309 1.21 17.97 -8.55
CA HIS A 309 0.66 19.29 -8.81
C HIS A 309 -0.41 19.61 -7.78
N TYR A 310 -0.44 20.86 -7.34
CA TYR A 310 -1.47 21.39 -6.44
C TYR A 310 -1.87 22.79 -6.91
N ALA A 311 -3.17 23.02 -7.05
CA ALA A 311 -3.73 24.32 -7.42
C ALA A 311 -5.02 24.60 -6.64
N GLY A 312 -4.90 24.75 -5.33
CA GLY A 312 -6.02 25.00 -4.40
C GLY A 312 -6.82 23.76 -3.98
N GLU A 313 -6.58 22.60 -4.60
CA GLU A 313 -7.15 21.32 -4.19
C GLU A 313 -6.16 20.17 -4.43
N TYR A 314 -6.31 19.09 -3.65
CA TYR A 314 -5.55 17.86 -3.85
C TYR A 314 -6.09 17.11 -5.05
N GLU A 315 -5.30 17.02 -6.12
CA GLU A 315 -5.62 16.23 -7.29
C GLU A 315 -5.60 14.73 -6.96
N ARG A 316 -6.59 14.00 -7.47
CA ARG A 316 -6.76 12.57 -7.18
C ARG A 316 -7.04 11.79 -8.46
N ALA A 317 -6.40 10.64 -8.56
CA ALA A 317 -6.72 9.63 -9.56
C ALA A 317 -7.54 8.50 -8.91
N PHE A 318 -8.60 8.08 -9.61
CA PHE A 318 -9.47 6.98 -9.16
C PHE A 318 -9.19 5.66 -9.88
N GLU A 319 -8.56 5.75 -11.06
CA GLU A 319 -8.05 4.62 -11.82
C GLU A 319 -6.61 4.97 -12.22
N THR A 320 -5.67 4.13 -11.86
CA THR A 320 -4.26 4.29 -12.18
C THR A 320 -3.66 2.97 -12.61
N GLU A 321 -2.54 3.02 -13.30
CA GLU A 321 -1.74 1.85 -13.59
C GLU A 321 -0.40 1.96 -12.87
N VAL A 322 -0.06 0.97 -12.05
CA VAL A 322 1.22 0.89 -11.34
C VAL A 322 1.84 -0.45 -11.67
N ALA A 323 3.07 -0.45 -12.20
CA ALA A 323 3.78 -1.65 -12.63
C ALA A 323 2.99 -2.54 -13.62
N GLY A 324 2.21 -1.93 -14.51
CA GLY A 324 1.34 -2.63 -15.47
C GLY A 324 0.03 -3.16 -14.88
N VAL A 325 -0.25 -2.89 -13.60
CA VAL A 325 -1.42 -3.37 -12.89
C VAL A 325 -2.41 -2.24 -12.66
N ARG A 326 -3.67 -2.46 -13.05
CA ARG A 326 -4.74 -1.47 -12.98
C ARG A 326 -5.32 -1.46 -11.58
N LEU A 327 -5.29 -0.30 -10.94
CA LEU A 327 -5.76 -0.10 -9.58
C LEU A 327 -6.92 0.88 -9.55
N ARG A 328 -7.92 0.53 -8.76
CA ARG A 328 -9.11 1.36 -8.54
C ARG A 328 -9.28 1.67 -7.06
N ALA A 329 -8.36 2.50 -6.57
CA ALA A 329 -8.37 3.08 -5.24
C ALA A 329 -8.16 4.61 -5.38
N PRO A 330 -8.79 5.43 -4.52
CA PRO A 330 -8.53 6.86 -4.54
C PRO A 330 -7.09 7.13 -4.11
N MET A 331 -6.30 7.72 -4.99
CA MET A 331 -4.90 8.05 -4.72
C MET A 331 -4.62 9.49 -5.10
N MET A 332 -3.67 10.12 -4.43
CA MET A 332 -3.21 11.43 -4.89
C MET A 332 -2.54 11.28 -6.25
N GLN A 333 -2.76 12.28 -7.12
CA GLN A 333 -2.21 12.27 -8.46
C GLN A 333 -0.72 12.59 -8.41
N ILE A 334 0.09 11.54 -8.42
CA ILE A 334 1.55 11.60 -8.38
C ILE A 334 2.07 10.86 -9.61
N HIS A 335 2.97 11.51 -10.33
CA HIS A 335 3.67 10.94 -11.47
C HIS A 335 5.06 10.48 -11.03
N THR A 336 5.28 9.17 -11.03
CA THR A 336 6.58 8.58 -10.72
C THR A 336 7.37 8.33 -12.00
N VAL A 337 8.60 8.80 -12.04
CA VAL A 337 9.60 8.48 -13.07
C VAL A 337 10.68 7.63 -12.44
N ALA A 338 11.06 6.53 -13.08
CA ALA A 338 12.12 5.61 -12.64
C ALA A 338 13.54 6.18 -12.86
N ALA A 339 13.76 7.44 -12.46
CA ALA A 339 15.04 8.12 -12.49
C ALA A 339 15.27 8.82 -11.15
N GLY A 340 16.46 8.66 -10.58
CA GLY A 340 16.83 9.22 -9.28
C GLY A 340 18.35 9.36 -9.15
N GLY A 341 18.83 9.65 -7.94
CA GLY A 341 20.26 9.86 -7.69
C GLY A 341 21.16 8.65 -7.96
N GLY A 342 20.61 7.44 -7.96
CA GLY A 342 21.30 6.18 -8.24
C GLY A 342 21.17 5.69 -9.69
N SER A 343 20.55 6.48 -10.57
CA SER A 343 20.40 6.10 -11.98
C SER A 343 21.75 5.90 -12.67
N ILE A 344 21.92 4.75 -13.32
CA ILE A 344 23.18 4.38 -13.97
C ILE A 344 23.33 5.15 -15.29
N LEU A 345 24.52 5.69 -15.50
CA LEU A 345 24.90 6.39 -16.72
C LEU A 345 25.47 5.40 -17.73
N GLN A 346 24.96 5.42 -18.97
CA GLN A 346 25.44 4.59 -20.07
C GLN A 346 25.74 5.44 -21.31
N PHE A 347 26.84 5.14 -22.00
CA PHE A 347 27.20 5.77 -23.27
C PHE A 347 27.44 4.69 -24.32
N ASP A 348 26.67 4.72 -25.40
CA ASP A 348 26.75 3.72 -26.49
C ASP A 348 27.69 4.14 -27.64
N GLY A 349 28.45 5.22 -27.47
CA GLY A 349 29.27 5.83 -28.52
C GLY A 349 28.57 6.96 -29.29
N SER A 350 27.24 7.10 -29.14
CA SER A 350 26.44 8.14 -29.80
C SER A 350 25.55 8.94 -28.85
N ARG A 351 24.96 8.27 -27.85
CA ARG A 351 24.00 8.85 -26.90
C ARG A 351 24.39 8.51 -25.48
N TYR A 352 24.24 9.51 -24.63
CA TYR A 352 24.35 9.37 -23.19
C TYR A 352 22.95 9.13 -22.61
N ARG A 353 22.77 8.05 -21.84
CA ARG A 353 21.50 7.65 -21.21
C ARG A 353 21.67 7.62 -19.70
N VAL A 354 20.63 8.00 -18.97
CA VAL A 354 20.61 8.08 -17.51
C VAL A 354 19.36 7.37 -17.01
N GLY A 355 19.53 6.26 -16.29
CA GLY A 355 18.39 5.44 -15.88
C GLY A 355 17.92 4.50 -17.00
N PRO A 356 16.70 3.94 -16.90
CA PRO A 356 16.25 2.89 -17.81
C PRO A 356 16.11 3.37 -19.27
#